data_AF-A0A6I5ZXH7-F1
#
_entry.id   AF-A0A6I5ZXH7-F1
#
_cell.length_a   1.000
_cell.length_b   1.000
_cell.length_c   1.000
_cell.angle_alpha   90.00
_cell.angle_beta   90.00
_cell.angle_gamma   90.00
#
_symmetry.space_group_name_H-M   'P 1'
#
loop_
_entity.id
_entity.type
_entity.pdbx_description
1 polymer ?
#
loop_
_entity_poly.entity_id
_entity_poly.type
_entity_poly.pdbx_seq_one_letter_code
_entity_poly.pdbx_strand_id
1 'polypeptide(L)'
;MSGSAGPDGPGAGAFAFANGFVNVVATLPTGTRVATAGRCGGMSYASLDHLRAGVPVPYWPARLFAPGRVPPDGHLVADLLQRRQLDSFRSWSALRFLTWSALPDEDRPPLTGVRALTWAEVPSVLRSLHAGRPVVLGLVVARGVLRSGDNHQVVAHRADRDASGRLRLHVLDPNQPGEDVTLVPAPDGWVGSDGRRWRGFFRHTYTSRRPPPLPGASRRPSAAVHAGDALGLLHVWSGRALAAHGTAAVVTPGPVAAWTVTPADEPGEPGRRQGAAPAGSRRLVDGDHVRLTRTGTGQRLSLAPSGPALAPAAEDVWRVDVDGGGPWRAGSRVRLVHAGTGGALRVERGRADRLPVGTGGVDDRAWWTVAERPGP
;
A
#
# COMPACT_ATOMS: atom_id res chain seq x y z
N MET A 1 16.69 18.19 9.64
CA MET A 1 15.75 18.98 8.81
C MET A 1 14.93 18.01 7.99
N SER A 2 13.66 17.80 8.36
CA SER A 2 12.75 16.88 7.67
C SER A 2 12.19 17.57 6.43
N GLY A 3 12.76 17.28 5.26
CA GLY A 3 12.22 17.76 3.98
C GLY A 3 10.84 17.16 3.77
N SER A 4 9.80 18.01 3.75
CA SER A 4 8.47 17.59 3.31
C SER A 4 8.57 17.15 1.85
N ALA A 5 8.36 15.85 1.60
CA ALA A 5 8.24 15.34 0.24
C ALA A 5 7.05 16.03 -0.44
N GLY A 6 7.34 16.92 -1.39
CA GLY A 6 6.34 17.44 -2.30
C GLY A 6 5.71 16.31 -3.13
N PRO A 7 4.58 16.58 -3.82
CA PRO A 7 3.89 15.61 -4.66
C PRO A 7 4.76 15.00 -5.77
N ASP A 8 5.89 15.63 -6.10
CA ASP A 8 6.85 15.22 -7.13
C ASP A 8 8.12 14.53 -6.58
N GLY A 9 8.19 14.28 -5.27
CA GLY A 9 9.34 13.61 -4.63
C GLY A 9 9.34 12.09 -4.80
N PRO A 10 10.48 11.40 -4.55
CA PRO A 10 10.58 9.93 -4.63
C PRO A 10 9.51 9.19 -3.80
N GLY A 11 9.01 9.81 -2.72
CA GLY A 11 7.92 9.30 -1.89
C GLY A 11 6.55 9.18 -2.58
N ALA A 12 6.32 9.85 -3.72
CA ALA A 12 5.06 9.74 -4.47
C ALA A 12 4.99 8.47 -5.33
N GLY A 13 6.15 7.93 -5.72
CA GLY A 13 6.26 6.71 -6.53
C GLY A 13 6.40 5.42 -5.74
N ALA A 14 6.71 5.48 -4.44
CA ALA A 14 6.95 4.30 -3.60
C ALA A 14 5.77 3.99 -2.67
N PHE A 15 5.44 2.70 -2.54
CA PHE A 15 4.44 2.23 -1.56
C PHE A 15 4.91 2.49 -0.12
N ALA A 16 3.97 2.81 0.77
CA ALA A 16 4.25 3.16 2.18
C ALA A 16 4.46 1.95 3.11
N PHE A 17 4.83 0.80 2.56
CA PHE A 17 5.13 -0.44 3.27
C PHE A 17 6.26 -1.18 2.56
N ALA A 18 7.09 -1.87 3.33
CA ALA A 18 8.19 -2.65 2.79
C ALA A 18 7.67 -3.96 2.17
N ASN A 19 8.41 -4.50 1.21
CA ASN A 19 8.16 -5.79 0.60
C ASN A 19 8.35 -6.95 1.59
N GLY A 20 7.30 -7.23 2.37
CA GLY A 20 7.24 -8.34 3.33
C GLY A 20 6.32 -9.49 2.90
N PHE A 21 5.91 -9.55 1.63
CA PHE A 21 5.01 -10.60 1.15
C PHE A 21 5.68 -11.97 1.20
N VAL A 22 4.90 -13.00 1.54
CA VAL A 22 5.28 -14.40 1.38
C VAL A 22 4.44 -14.97 0.24
N ASN A 23 5.07 -15.28 -0.90
CA ASN A 23 4.36 -15.89 -2.02
C ASN A 23 4.57 -17.40 -1.96
N VAL A 24 3.54 -18.17 -1.64
CA VAL A 24 3.60 -19.63 -1.81
C VAL A 24 3.42 -19.93 -3.30
N VAL A 25 4.50 -20.35 -3.97
CA VAL A 25 4.54 -20.62 -5.41
C VAL A 25 4.06 -22.03 -5.73
N ALA A 26 4.27 -22.98 -4.82
CA ALA A 26 3.72 -24.34 -4.93
C ALA A 26 3.60 -24.98 -3.54
N THR A 27 2.67 -25.91 -3.37
CA THR A 27 2.68 -26.85 -2.26
C THR A 27 3.01 -28.22 -2.85
N LEU A 28 4.15 -28.79 -2.45
CA LEU A 28 4.56 -30.12 -2.89
C LEU A 28 3.56 -31.17 -2.36
N PRO A 29 3.44 -32.36 -2.99
CA PRO A 29 2.58 -33.44 -2.52
C PRO A 29 2.84 -33.87 -1.06
N THR A 30 4.02 -33.57 -0.54
CA THR A 30 4.44 -33.78 0.85
C THR A 30 3.90 -32.74 1.84
N GLY A 31 3.12 -31.75 1.38
CA GLY A 31 2.62 -30.63 2.19
C GLY A 31 3.62 -29.47 2.35
N THR A 32 4.83 -29.59 1.79
CA THR A 32 5.87 -28.55 1.90
C THR A 32 5.56 -27.37 0.97
N ARG A 33 5.50 -26.16 1.53
CA ARG A 33 5.27 -24.91 0.78
C ARG A 33 6.57 -24.38 0.21
N VAL A 34 6.68 -24.30 -1.11
CA VAL A 34 7.75 -23.59 -1.81
C VAL A 34 7.35 -22.12 -1.88
N ALA A 35 8.03 -21.28 -1.11
CA ALA A 35 7.77 -19.84 -1.10
C ALA A 35 8.84 -19.06 -1.86
N THR A 36 8.45 -18.05 -2.63
CA THR A 36 9.36 -16.98 -3.07
C THR A 36 9.25 -15.81 -2.11
N ALA A 37 10.38 -15.17 -1.86
CA ALA A 37 10.45 -14.01 -0.98
C ALA A 37 9.95 -12.76 -1.72
N GLY A 38 8.77 -12.27 -1.35
CA GLY A 38 8.31 -10.95 -1.72
C GLY A 38 7.71 -10.78 -3.13
N ARG A 39 7.23 -9.56 -3.37
CA ARG A 39 6.65 -9.04 -4.63
C ARG A 39 7.46 -7.82 -5.13
N CYS A 40 8.78 -7.83 -5.00
CA CYS A 40 9.64 -6.69 -5.37
C CYS A 40 9.48 -6.25 -6.83
N GLY A 41 9.29 -7.21 -7.75
CA GLY A 41 8.99 -6.94 -9.16
C GLY A 41 7.64 -6.29 -9.36
N GLY A 42 6.63 -6.80 -8.67
CA GLY A 42 5.29 -6.23 -8.66
C GLY A 42 5.28 -4.79 -8.15
N MET A 43 5.97 -4.54 -7.05
CA MET A 43 6.13 -3.21 -6.48
C MET A 43 6.91 -2.28 -7.40
N SER A 44 8.00 -2.74 -8.01
CA SER A 44 8.79 -1.93 -8.96
C SER A 44 8.00 -1.58 -10.22
N TYR A 45 7.29 -2.54 -10.81
CA TYR A 45 6.47 -2.31 -12.00
C TYR A 45 5.30 -1.38 -11.70
N ALA A 46 4.59 -1.62 -10.60
CA ALA A 46 3.46 -0.76 -10.21
C ALA A 46 3.94 0.65 -9.85
N SER A 47 5.07 0.81 -9.17
CA SER A 47 5.68 2.12 -8.88
C SER A 47 6.00 2.87 -10.18
N LEU A 48 6.59 2.18 -11.16
CA LEU A 48 6.88 2.77 -12.47
C LEU A 48 5.63 3.10 -13.28
N ASP A 49 4.56 2.29 -13.19
CA ASP A 49 3.26 2.57 -13.80
C ASP A 49 2.70 3.91 -13.29
N HIS A 50 2.80 4.15 -11.97
CA HIS A 50 2.32 5.37 -11.30
C HIS A 50 3.17 6.59 -11.65
N LEU A 51 4.49 6.46 -11.58
CA LEU A 51 5.42 7.53 -11.97
C LEU A 51 5.20 7.96 -13.43
N ARG A 52 5.03 7.02 -14.36
CA ARG A 52 4.78 7.33 -15.78
C ARG A 52 3.42 7.96 -16.02
N ALA A 53 2.43 7.59 -15.23
CA ALA A 53 1.09 8.16 -15.32
C ALA A 53 0.96 9.51 -14.59
N GLY A 54 1.99 9.95 -13.85
CA GLY A 54 1.92 11.17 -13.04
C GLY A 54 0.88 11.09 -11.93
N VAL A 55 0.53 9.89 -11.47
CA VAL A 55 -0.44 9.67 -10.38
C VAL A 55 0.26 9.10 -9.15
N PRO A 56 0.00 9.62 -7.94
CA PRO A 56 0.61 9.09 -6.73
C PRO A 56 0.20 7.64 -6.47
N VAL A 57 1.11 6.83 -5.92
CA VAL A 57 0.74 5.49 -5.45
C VAL A 57 -0.30 5.55 -4.33
N PRO A 58 -1.23 4.58 -4.22
CA PRO A 58 -2.16 4.51 -3.11
C PRO A 58 -1.42 4.45 -1.77
N TYR A 59 -1.71 5.41 -0.89
CA TYR A 59 -1.05 5.48 0.41
C TYR A 59 -1.68 4.46 1.37
N TRP A 60 -0.88 3.48 1.80
CA TRP A 60 -1.28 2.45 2.75
C TRP A 60 -0.11 2.15 3.69
N PRO A 61 0.01 2.83 4.84
CA PRO A 61 1.18 2.65 5.71
C PRO A 61 1.16 1.29 6.40
N ALA A 62 2.34 0.68 6.55
CA ALA A 62 2.51 -0.67 7.11
C ALA A 62 1.77 -0.93 8.44
N ARG A 63 1.65 0.09 9.30
CA ARG A 63 0.93 0.00 10.60
C ARG A 63 -0.54 -0.38 10.46
N LEU A 64 -1.19 -0.06 9.33
CA LEU A 64 -2.57 -0.46 9.10
C LEU A 64 -2.72 -1.98 8.99
N PHE A 65 -1.65 -2.68 8.63
CA PHE A 65 -1.64 -4.12 8.43
C PHE A 65 -1.00 -4.88 9.59
N ALA A 66 -0.96 -4.31 10.79
CA ALA A 66 -0.39 -5.01 11.94
C ALA A 66 -1.20 -6.29 12.28
N PRO A 67 -0.52 -7.42 12.58
CA PRO A 67 0.93 -7.56 12.72
C PRO A 67 1.70 -7.84 11.41
N GLY A 68 1.03 -8.19 10.32
CA GLY A 68 1.64 -8.63 9.05
C GLY A 68 2.42 -7.57 8.27
N ARG A 69 2.20 -6.27 8.54
CA ARG A 69 2.89 -5.09 7.94
C ARG A 69 2.74 -4.91 6.42
N VAL A 70 2.10 -5.85 5.73
CA VAL A 70 1.75 -5.78 4.31
C VAL A 70 0.26 -6.02 4.10
N PRO A 71 -0.35 -5.45 3.03
CA PRO A 71 -1.74 -5.74 2.73
C PRO A 71 -1.95 -7.26 2.50
N PRO A 72 -3.01 -7.86 3.05
CA PRO A 72 -3.27 -9.28 2.90
C PRO A 72 -3.71 -9.65 1.47
N ASP A 73 -3.67 -10.93 1.13
CA ASP A 73 -4.20 -11.40 -0.15
C ASP A 73 -5.70 -11.10 -0.28
N GLY A 74 -6.14 -10.66 -1.47
CA GLY A 74 -7.49 -10.14 -1.72
C GLY A 74 -7.63 -8.64 -1.45
N HIS A 75 -6.62 -7.99 -0.86
CA HIS A 75 -6.54 -6.53 -0.81
C HIS A 75 -6.25 -5.97 -2.20
N LEU A 76 -6.94 -4.90 -2.61
CA LEU A 76 -6.80 -4.33 -3.97
C LEU A 76 -5.34 -4.04 -4.38
N VAL A 77 -4.56 -3.46 -3.47
CA VAL A 77 -3.13 -3.20 -3.69
C VAL A 77 -2.33 -4.51 -3.76
N ALA A 78 -2.56 -5.48 -2.87
CA ALA A 78 -1.85 -6.76 -2.90
C ALA A 78 -2.07 -7.49 -4.24
N ASP A 79 -3.31 -7.50 -4.71
CA ASP A 79 -3.69 -8.13 -5.98
C ASP A 79 -3.07 -7.42 -7.19
N LEU A 80 -3.00 -6.08 -7.17
CA LEU A 80 -2.28 -5.30 -8.18
C LEU A 80 -0.81 -5.72 -8.21
N LEU A 81 -0.15 -5.74 -7.05
CA LEU A 81 1.26 -6.09 -6.93
C LEU A 81 1.51 -7.53 -7.38
N GLN A 82 0.64 -8.47 -7.06
CA GLN A 82 0.75 -9.86 -7.53
C GLN A 82 0.66 -9.95 -9.05
N ARG A 83 -0.31 -9.27 -9.68
CA ARG A 83 -0.43 -9.25 -11.15
C ARG A 83 0.82 -8.67 -11.81
N ARG A 84 1.35 -7.56 -11.28
CA ARG A 84 2.58 -6.94 -11.81
C ARG A 84 3.82 -7.78 -11.53
N GLN A 85 3.85 -8.56 -10.44
CA GLN A 85 4.93 -9.51 -10.18
C GLN A 85 4.98 -10.58 -11.27
N LEU A 86 3.83 -11.16 -11.62
CA LEU A 86 3.73 -12.14 -12.71
C LEU A 86 4.17 -11.53 -14.05
N ASP A 87 3.77 -10.29 -14.35
CA ASP A 87 4.21 -9.59 -15.56
C ASP A 87 5.74 -9.40 -15.58
N SER A 88 6.36 -9.12 -14.43
CA SER A 88 7.81 -8.93 -14.35
C SER A 88 8.59 -10.21 -14.67
N PHE A 89 8.03 -11.38 -14.35
CA PHE A 89 8.61 -12.68 -14.67
C PHE A 89 8.32 -13.19 -16.08
N ARG A 90 7.27 -12.67 -16.74
CA ARG A 90 6.96 -12.99 -18.15
C ARG A 90 7.89 -12.31 -19.15
N SER A 91 8.76 -11.41 -18.69
CA SER A 91 9.72 -10.72 -19.54
C SER A 91 10.92 -11.59 -19.89
N TRP A 92 11.43 -11.50 -21.11
CA TRP A 92 12.66 -12.19 -21.53
C TRP A 92 13.87 -11.82 -20.66
N SER A 93 13.93 -10.58 -20.14
CA SER A 93 14.99 -10.16 -19.23
C SER A 93 14.93 -10.88 -17.87
N ALA A 94 13.81 -11.50 -17.50
CA ALA A 94 13.74 -12.28 -16.26
C ALA A 94 14.69 -13.49 -16.30
N LEU A 95 14.96 -14.06 -17.49
CA LEU A 95 15.95 -15.12 -17.65
C LEU A 95 17.36 -14.67 -17.24
N ARG A 96 17.66 -13.36 -17.31
CA ARG A 96 18.95 -12.81 -16.86
C ARG A 96 19.18 -12.99 -15.37
N PHE A 97 18.13 -13.06 -14.55
CA PHE A 97 18.30 -13.43 -13.15
C PHE A 97 18.88 -14.83 -13.00
N LEU A 98 18.45 -15.79 -13.82
CA LEU A 98 18.99 -17.15 -13.78
C LEU A 98 20.41 -17.19 -14.34
N THR A 99 20.60 -16.62 -15.55
CA THR A 99 21.89 -16.72 -16.25
C THR A 99 22.98 -15.93 -15.55
N TRP A 100 22.72 -14.69 -15.11
CA TRP A 100 23.74 -13.87 -14.41
C TRP A 100 24.06 -14.42 -13.01
N SER A 101 23.12 -15.11 -12.36
CA SER A 101 23.41 -15.80 -11.10
C SER A 101 24.44 -16.93 -11.27
N ALA A 102 24.51 -17.55 -12.45
CA ALA A 102 25.44 -18.64 -12.74
C ALA A 102 26.82 -18.17 -13.24
N LEU A 103 26.94 -16.91 -13.69
CA LEU A 103 28.19 -16.36 -14.21
C LEU A 103 29.17 -16.00 -13.07
N PRO A 104 30.48 -16.00 -13.32
CA PRO A 104 31.47 -15.43 -12.40
C PRO A 104 31.29 -13.90 -12.24
N ASP A 105 31.89 -13.34 -11.19
CA ASP A 105 31.90 -11.87 -10.98
C ASP A 105 32.77 -11.16 -12.02
N GLU A 106 33.97 -11.69 -12.24
CA GLU A 106 34.95 -11.20 -13.22
C GLU A 106 34.93 -12.07 -14.49
N ASP A 107 35.53 -11.54 -15.55
CA ASP A 107 35.68 -12.27 -16.81
C ASP A 107 36.55 -13.52 -16.61
N ARG A 108 36.06 -14.64 -17.12
CA ARG A 108 36.81 -15.91 -17.17
C ARG A 108 36.64 -16.49 -18.55
N PRO A 109 37.54 -16.19 -19.50
CA PRO A 109 37.40 -16.60 -20.88
C PRO A 109 37.02 -18.09 -21.01
N PRO A 110 35.98 -18.45 -21.80
CA PRO A 110 35.25 -17.60 -22.75
C PRO A 110 34.05 -16.82 -22.15
N LEU A 111 33.84 -16.87 -20.84
CA LEU A 111 32.69 -16.26 -20.16
C LEU A 111 32.94 -14.81 -19.75
N THR A 112 32.04 -13.91 -20.13
CA THR A 112 31.97 -12.55 -19.58
C THR A 112 31.33 -12.56 -18.20
N GLY A 113 31.97 -11.93 -17.23
CA GLY A 113 31.51 -11.83 -15.85
C GLY A 113 30.40 -10.81 -15.66
N VAL A 114 29.68 -10.91 -14.55
CA VAL A 114 28.57 -10.02 -14.19
C VAL A 114 29.00 -8.54 -14.13
N ARG A 115 30.24 -8.27 -13.71
CA ARG A 115 30.76 -6.89 -13.61
C ARG A 115 30.86 -6.24 -15.00
N ALA A 116 31.48 -6.93 -15.97
CA ALA A 116 31.62 -6.42 -17.33
C ALA A 116 30.25 -6.25 -18.02
N LEU A 117 29.35 -7.22 -17.84
CA LEU A 117 27.98 -7.14 -18.36
C LEU A 117 27.20 -5.96 -17.77
N THR A 118 27.35 -5.69 -16.47
CA THR A 118 26.71 -4.53 -15.81
C THR A 118 27.23 -3.22 -16.39
N TRP A 119 28.54 -3.09 -16.60
CA TRP A 119 29.12 -1.88 -17.19
C TRP A 119 28.66 -1.64 -18.64
N ALA A 120 28.38 -2.71 -19.39
CA ALA A 120 27.77 -2.58 -20.72
C ALA A 120 26.31 -2.05 -20.68
N GLU A 121 25.57 -2.31 -19.59
CA GLU A 121 24.20 -1.81 -19.39
C GLU A 121 24.16 -0.33 -18.95
N VAL A 122 25.18 0.14 -18.22
CA VAL A 122 25.23 1.48 -17.62
C VAL A 122 24.92 2.60 -18.63
N PRO A 123 25.53 2.69 -19.83
CA PRO A 123 25.22 3.76 -20.78
C PRO A 123 23.74 3.81 -21.19
N SER A 124 23.09 2.67 -21.36
CA SER A 124 21.66 2.60 -21.71
C SER A 124 20.77 3.08 -20.57
N VAL A 125 21.11 2.70 -19.33
CA VAL A 125 20.42 3.18 -18.13
C VAL A 125 20.57 4.69 -18.01
N LEU A 126 21.79 5.23 -18.09
CA LEU A 126 22.04 6.67 -18.00
C LEU A 126 21.30 7.46 -19.08
N ARG A 127 21.31 6.99 -20.34
CA ARG A 127 20.54 7.63 -21.42
C ARG A 127 19.04 7.67 -21.13
N SER A 128 18.49 6.63 -20.49
CA SER A 128 17.07 6.63 -20.10
C SER A 128 16.80 7.65 -18.99
N LEU A 129 17.62 7.67 -17.95
CA LEU A 129 17.45 8.54 -16.79
C LEU A 129 17.64 10.02 -17.15
N HIS A 130 18.64 10.36 -17.96
CA HIS A 130 18.84 11.73 -18.46
C HIS A 130 17.70 12.22 -19.33
N ALA A 131 16.98 11.30 -19.99
CA ALA A 131 15.77 11.63 -20.76
C ALA A 131 14.50 11.68 -19.88
N GLY A 132 14.64 11.71 -18.55
CA GLY A 132 13.50 11.72 -17.62
C GLY A 132 12.67 10.44 -17.66
N ARG A 133 13.25 9.31 -18.08
CA ARG A 133 12.56 8.01 -18.18
C ARG A 133 13.12 7.02 -17.16
N PRO A 134 12.46 6.87 -16.00
CA PRO A 134 12.80 5.85 -15.02
C PRO A 134 12.73 4.43 -15.61
N VAL A 135 13.58 3.54 -15.08
CA VAL A 135 13.73 2.15 -15.54
C VAL A 135 13.73 1.19 -14.37
N VAL A 136 13.23 -0.04 -14.60
CA VAL A 136 13.40 -1.13 -13.64
C VAL A 136 14.80 -1.71 -13.82
N LEU A 137 15.52 -1.88 -12.71
CA LEU A 137 16.78 -2.61 -12.66
C LEU A 137 16.55 -3.98 -12.03
N GLY A 138 17.13 -5.02 -12.61
CA GLY A 138 17.31 -6.31 -11.97
C GLY A 138 18.68 -6.34 -11.29
N LEU A 139 18.69 -6.40 -9.96
CA LEU A 139 19.89 -6.46 -9.15
C LEU A 139 20.28 -7.91 -8.88
N VAL A 140 21.55 -8.23 -9.10
CA VAL A 140 22.08 -9.60 -8.97
C VAL A 140 22.89 -9.71 -7.69
N VAL A 141 22.52 -10.64 -6.82
CA VAL A 141 23.28 -11.01 -5.61
C VAL A 141 23.55 -12.51 -5.55
N ALA A 142 22.66 -13.31 -6.14
CA ALA A 142 22.73 -14.75 -6.09
C ALA A 142 23.98 -15.29 -6.80
N ARG A 143 24.57 -16.34 -6.22
CA ARG A 143 25.62 -17.16 -6.84
C ARG A 143 25.08 -18.57 -6.97
N GLY A 144 24.63 -18.92 -8.17
CA GLY A 144 23.95 -20.16 -8.49
C GLY A 144 22.46 -20.00 -8.78
N VAL A 145 21.96 -20.83 -9.71
CA VAL A 145 20.57 -20.77 -10.22
C VAL A 145 19.54 -21.03 -9.11
N LEU A 146 19.82 -21.96 -8.19
CA LEU A 146 18.93 -22.29 -7.08
C LEU A 146 18.73 -21.13 -6.10
N ARG A 147 19.63 -20.15 -6.09
CA ARG A 147 19.56 -18.94 -5.27
C ARG A 147 19.05 -17.72 -6.02
N SER A 148 18.66 -17.85 -7.29
CA SER A 148 18.23 -16.72 -8.12
C SER A 148 17.03 -15.94 -7.55
N GLY A 149 16.27 -16.53 -6.63
CA GLY A 149 15.24 -15.84 -5.85
C GLY A 149 15.75 -14.79 -4.88
N ASP A 150 17.06 -14.78 -4.55
CA ASP A 150 17.70 -13.75 -3.73
C ASP A 150 17.93 -12.45 -4.52
N ASN A 151 17.83 -12.52 -5.85
CA ASN A 151 17.93 -11.33 -6.70
C ASN A 151 16.74 -10.38 -6.48
N HIS A 152 16.95 -9.12 -6.81
CA HIS A 152 16.01 -8.06 -6.42
C HIS A 152 15.67 -7.16 -7.60
N GLN A 153 14.55 -6.44 -7.48
CA GLN A 153 14.10 -5.48 -8.48
C GLN A 153 13.83 -4.13 -7.82
N VAL A 154 14.32 -3.07 -8.46
CA VAL A 154 14.18 -1.66 -8.00
C VAL A 154 13.86 -0.76 -9.19
N VAL A 155 13.36 0.45 -8.94
CA VAL A 155 13.17 1.48 -9.98
C VAL A 155 14.25 2.53 -9.88
N ALA A 156 15.17 2.58 -10.85
CA ALA A 156 16.07 3.71 -10.99
C ALA A 156 15.33 4.89 -11.61
N HIS A 157 15.38 6.05 -10.94
CA HIS A 157 14.63 7.24 -11.34
C HIS A 157 15.53 8.45 -11.64
N ARG A 158 16.75 8.46 -11.10
CA ARG A 158 17.73 9.52 -11.34
C ARG A 158 19.15 8.96 -11.31
N ALA A 159 20.06 9.64 -12.00
CA ALA A 159 21.49 9.42 -11.90
C ALA A 159 22.21 10.76 -11.72
N ASP A 160 23.24 10.77 -10.89
CA ASP A 160 24.18 11.89 -10.80
C ASP A 160 25.59 11.41 -10.47
N ARG A 161 26.50 12.35 -10.20
CA ARG A 161 27.84 12.08 -9.71
C ARG A 161 28.01 12.71 -8.34
N ASP A 162 28.71 12.01 -7.45
CA ASP A 162 29.11 12.58 -6.16
C ASP A 162 30.24 13.60 -6.33
N ALA A 163 30.68 14.21 -5.21
CA ALA A 163 31.75 15.21 -5.21
C ALA A 163 33.09 14.66 -5.74
N SER A 164 33.30 13.34 -5.72
CA SER A 164 34.48 12.69 -6.28
C SER A 164 34.32 12.32 -7.77
N GLY A 165 33.20 12.68 -8.38
CA GLY A 165 32.87 12.33 -9.75
C GLY A 165 32.35 10.90 -9.93
N ARG A 166 32.16 10.13 -8.85
CA ARG A 166 31.68 8.76 -8.90
C ARG A 166 30.18 8.72 -9.17
N LEU A 167 29.78 7.83 -10.07
CA LEU A 167 28.39 7.63 -10.45
C LEU A 167 27.53 7.20 -9.25
N ARG A 168 26.34 7.79 -9.13
CA ARG A 168 25.28 7.37 -8.23
C ARG A 168 23.97 7.18 -8.99
N LEU A 169 23.31 6.06 -8.75
CA LEU A 169 21.95 5.81 -9.24
C LEU A 169 20.99 5.91 -8.06
N HIS A 170 19.96 6.74 -8.18
CA HIS A 170 18.90 6.87 -7.18
C HIS A 170 17.79 5.89 -7.53
N VAL A 171 17.40 5.07 -6.56
CA VAL A 171 16.46 3.97 -6.74
C VAL A 171 15.35 3.99 -5.70
N LEU A 172 14.13 3.70 -6.16
CA LEU A 172 13.04 3.30 -5.28
C LEU A 172 13.19 1.81 -5.00
N ASP A 173 13.61 1.47 -3.78
CA ASP A 173 13.73 0.09 -3.31
C ASP A 173 12.43 -0.34 -2.59
N PRO A 174 11.73 -1.38 -3.07
CA PRO A 174 10.55 -1.93 -2.38
C PRO A 174 10.78 -2.36 -0.92
N ASN A 175 12.03 -2.61 -0.51
CA ASN A 175 12.39 -2.96 0.87
C ASN A 175 12.65 -1.73 1.76
N GLN A 176 12.83 -0.53 1.18
CA GLN A 176 13.14 0.72 1.88
C GLN A 176 12.08 1.79 1.53
N PRO A 177 10.81 1.60 1.94
CA PRO A 177 9.72 2.48 1.55
C PRO A 177 9.94 3.92 2.04
N GLY A 178 9.84 4.89 1.13
CA GLY A 178 9.98 6.32 1.44
C GLY A 178 11.42 6.83 1.46
N GLU A 179 12.41 5.95 1.35
CA GLU A 179 13.83 6.32 1.29
C GLU A 179 14.30 6.41 -0.16
N ASP A 180 15.15 7.40 -0.46
CA ASP A 180 15.86 7.48 -1.74
C ASP A 180 17.19 6.73 -1.63
N VAL A 181 17.17 5.44 -1.96
CA VAL A 181 18.34 4.59 -1.88
C VAL A 181 19.27 4.90 -3.04
N THR A 182 20.58 5.04 -2.79
CA THR A 182 21.57 5.24 -3.84
C THR A 182 22.41 4.01 -4.07
N LEU A 183 22.59 3.59 -5.32
CA LEU A 183 23.56 2.57 -5.72
C LEU A 183 24.83 3.25 -6.26
N VAL A 184 25.98 2.85 -5.72
CA VAL A 184 27.30 3.33 -6.16
C VAL A 184 28.20 2.18 -6.59
N PRO A 185 29.06 2.35 -7.62
CA PRO A 185 30.06 1.36 -7.96
C PRO A 185 31.04 1.11 -6.82
N ALA A 186 31.44 -0.15 -6.67
CA ALA A 186 32.45 -0.63 -5.73
C ALA A 186 33.35 -1.68 -6.43
N PRO A 187 34.52 -2.03 -5.87
CA PRO A 187 35.44 -3.00 -6.51
C PRO A 187 34.77 -4.34 -6.88
N ASP A 188 33.89 -4.83 -6.00
CA ASP A 188 33.22 -6.12 -6.12
C ASP A 188 31.77 -6.01 -6.63
N GLY A 189 31.41 -4.89 -7.28
CA GLY A 189 30.08 -4.66 -7.85
C GLY A 189 29.49 -3.31 -7.46
N TRP A 190 28.37 -3.33 -6.75
CA TRP A 190 27.59 -2.13 -6.39
C TRP A 190 27.14 -2.18 -4.94
N VAL A 191 27.10 -1.02 -4.29
CA VAL A 191 26.70 -0.89 -2.88
C VAL A 191 25.55 0.10 -2.77
N GLY A 192 24.51 -0.29 -2.05
CA GLY A 192 23.40 0.58 -1.68
C GLY A 192 23.75 1.45 -0.46
N SER A 193 23.13 2.63 -0.36
CA SER A 193 23.21 3.47 0.86
C SER A 193 22.64 2.77 2.10
N ASP A 194 21.84 1.71 1.91
CA ASP A 194 21.35 0.81 2.94
C ASP A 194 22.35 -0.30 3.36
N GLY A 195 23.57 -0.26 2.81
CA GLY A 195 24.64 -1.21 3.10
C GLY A 195 24.57 -2.52 2.31
N ARG A 196 23.51 -2.75 1.52
CA ARG A 196 23.39 -3.97 0.71
C ARG A 196 24.38 -3.97 -0.45
N ARG A 197 24.90 -5.15 -0.78
CA ARG A 197 25.86 -5.36 -1.86
C ARG A 197 25.25 -6.17 -2.98
N TRP A 198 25.55 -5.77 -4.21
CA TRP A 198 25.07 -6.40 -5.44
C TRP A 198 26.27 -6.69 -6.34
N ARG A 199 26.31 -7.89 -6.93
CA ARG A 199 27.34 -8.30 -7.90
C ARG A 199 27.28 -7.46 -9.18
N GLY A 200 26.08 -7.01 -9.53
CA GLY A 200 25.81 -6.20 -10.70
C GLY A 200 24.33 -5.95 -10.90
N PHE A 201 23.98 -5.34 -12.02
CA PHE A 201 22.60 -5.15 -12.42
C PHE A 201 22.44 -5.16 -13.94
N PHE A 202 21.21 -5.37 -14.39
CA PHE A 202 20.82 -5.15 -15.78
C PHE A 202 19.55 -4.32 -15.85
N ARG A 203 19.33 -3.65 -16.98
CA ARG A 203 18.03 -3.03 -17.26
C ARG A 203 17.00 -4.12 -17.50
N HIS A 204 15.96 -4.16 -16.68
CA HIS A 204 14.89 -5.13 -16.80
C HIS A 204 13.81 -4.62 -17.75
N THR A 205 13.35 -5.49 -18.65
CA THR A 205 12.36 -5.17 -19.69
C THR A 205 11.00 -4.91 -19.07
N TYR A 206 10.51 -3.69 -19.22
CA TYR A 206 9.28 -3.23 -18.61
C TYR A 206 8.21 -2.93 -19.67
N THR A 207 7.00 -3.45 -19.44
CA THR A 207 5.79 -3.12 -20.22
C THR A 207 4.88 -2.27 -19.36
N SER A 208 4.65 -1.03 -19.80
CA SER A 208 3.82 -0.06 -19.08
C SER A 208 2.37 -0.49 -19.01
N ARG A 209 1.72 -0.23 -17.87
CA ARG A 209 0.27 -0.29 -17.73
C ARG A 209 -0.25 0.99 -17.10
N ARG A 210 -1.49 1.36 -17.43
CA ARG A 210 -2.18 2.41 -16.69
C ARG A 210 -2.55 1.87 -15.31
N PRO A 211 -2.15 2.54 -14.21
CA PRO A 211 -2.55 2.10 -12.89
C PRO A 211 -4.08 2.24 -12.72
N PRO A 212 -4.74 1.25 -12.10
CA PRO A 212 -6.16 1.37 -11.78
C PRO A 212 -6.38 2.48 -10.73
N PRO A 213 -7.53 3.17 -10.73
CA PRO A 213 -7.88 4.10 -9.66
C PRO A 213 -8.13 3.30 -8.39
N LEU A 214 -7.17 3.32 -7.46
CA LEU A 214 -7.28 2.62 -6.19
C LEU A 214 -7.37 3.64 -5.05
N PRO A 215 -8.26 3.45 -4.07
CA PRO A 215 -8.31 4.31 -2.90
C PRO A 215 -7.05 4.14 -2.05
N GLY A 216 -6.64 5.24 -1.41
CA GLY A 216 -5.56 5.27 -0.42
C GLY A 216 -6.06 5.82 0.90
N ALA A 217 -5.47 5.36 2.00
CA ALA A 217 -5.65 5.94 3.32
C ALA A 217 -5.12 7.38 3.36
N SER A 218 -5.52 8.14 4.38
CA SER A 218 -5.11 9.54 4.50
C SER A 218 -3.59 9.72 4.62
N ARG A 219 -3.03 10.62 3.82
CA ARG A 219 -1.63 11.11 3.88
C ARG A 219 -1.39 12.09 5.02
N ARG A 220 -2.43 12.46 5.77
CA ARG A 220 -2.35 13.28 7.00
C ARG A 220 -2.65 12.40 8.22
N PRO A 221 -1.84 11.37 8.51
CA PRO A 221 -2.22 10.34 9.46
C PRO A 221 -2.37 10.83 10.92
N SER A 222 -1.75 11.96 11.25
CA SER A 222 -1.84 12.59 12.56
C SER A 222 -3.05 13.51 12.71
N ALA A 223 -3.74 13.88 11.62
CA ALA A 223 -4.90 14.76 11.66
C ALA A 223 -5.99 14.14 12.52
N ALA A 224 -6.48 14.90 13.49
CA ALA A 224 -7.58 14.49 14.34
C ALA A 224 -8.90 14.49 13.54
N VAL A 225 -9.75 13.50 13.80
CA VAL A 225 -11.14 13.50 13.33
C VAL A 225 -11.98 14.26 14.36
N HIS A 226 -12.77 15.20 13.87
CA HIS A 226 -13.68 16.00 14.69
C HIS A 226 -15.14 15.67 14.39
N ALA A 227 -16.00 15.90 15.37
CA ALA A 227 -17.43 15.94 15.19
C ALA A 227 -17.81 16.92 14.08
N GLY A 228 -18.59 16.47 13.10
CA GLY A 228 -19.00 17.22 11.92
C GLY A 228 -18.10 17.02 10.70
N ASP A 229 -16.93 16.37 10.84
CA ASP A 229 -16.07 16.11 9.69
C ASP A 229 -16.76 15.21 8.66
N ALA A 230 -16.63 15.59 7.38
CA ALA A 230 -16.90 14.70 6.25
C ALA A 230 -15.64 13.89 5.94
N LEU A 231 -15.72 12.56 6.06
CA LEU A 231 -14.62 11.65 5.83
C LEU A 231 -15.02 10.47 4.95
N GLY A 232 -14.03 9.87 4.28
CA GLY A 232 -14.20 8.58 3.63
C GLY A 232 -13.75 7.45 4.54
N LEU A 233 -14.42 6.30 4.49
CA LEU A 233 -14.04 5.11 5.25
C LEU A 233 -13.52 4.03 4.30
N LEU A 234 -12.32 3.53 4.56
CA LEU A 234 -11.73 2.40 3.84
C LEU A 234 -11.62 1.19 4.75
N HIS A 235 -12.08 0.06 4.26
CA HIS A 235 -11.89 -1.22 4.93
C HIS A 235 -10.45 -1.67 4.77
N VAL A 236 -9.74 -1.83 5.90
CA VAL A 236 -8.30 -2.06 5.94
C VAL A 236 -7.89 -3.38 5.28
N TRP A 237 -8.69 -4.44 5.44
CA TRP A 237 -8.33 -5.77 4.93
C TRP A 237 -8.55 -5.91 3.42
N SER A 238 -9.56 -5.25 2.84
CA SER A 238 -9.84 -5.34 1.39
C SER A 238 -9.31 -4.15 0.59
N GLY A 239 -9.00 -3.03 1.24
CA GLY A 239 -8.61 -1.78 0.58
C GLY A 239 -9.76 -1.09 -0.14
N ARG A 240 -11.02 -1.37 0.23
CA ARG A 240 -12.22 -0.87 -0.45
C ARG A 240 -12.93 0.19 0.37
N ALA A 241 -13.62 1.10 -0.31
CA ALA A 241 -14.35 2.18 0.35
C ALA A 241 -15.76 1.75 0.75
N LEU A 242 -16.23 2.21 1.92
CA LEU A 242 -17.63 2.12 2.33
C LEU A 242 -18.50 2.93 1.38
N ALA A 243 -19.53 2.29 0.85
CA ALA A 243 -20.44 2.85 -0.14
C ALA A 243 -21.87 2.33 0.05
N ALA A 244 -22.76 2.81 -0.82
CA ALA A 244 -24.16 2.41 -0.90
C ALA A 244 -24.42 1.66 -2.20
N HIS A 245 -25.27 0.64 -2.15
CA HIS A 245 -25.91 0.09 -3.34
C HIS A 245 -27.41 -0.06 -3.09
N GLY A 246 -28.20 0.85 -3.65
CA GLY A 246 -29.57 1.05 -3.18
C GLY A 246 -29.54 1.44 -1.70
N THR A 247 -30.27 0.69 -0.87
CA THR A 247 -30.28 0.85 0.59
C THR A 247 -29.22 0.01 1.30
N ALA A 248 -28.53 -0.92 0.64
CA ALA A 248 -27.54 -1.78 1.29
C ALA A 248 -26.20 -1.07 1.45
N ALA A 249 -25.57 -1.20 2.63
CA ALA A 249 -24.19 -0.81 2.83
C ALA A 249 -23.24 -1.87 2.22
N VAL A 250 -22.25 -1.41 1.46
CA VAL A 250 -21.34 -2.27 0.69
C VAL A 250 -19.94 -1.67 0.72
N VAL A 251 -18.93 -2.45 0.32
CA VAL A 251 -17.62 -1.87 -0.04
C VAL A 251 -17.28 -2.09 -1.51
N THR A 252 -16.71 -1.06 -2.14
CA THR A 252 -16.40 -1.03 -3.58
C THR A 252 -14.96 -0.57 -3.82
N PRO A 253 -14.36 -0.90 -4.98
CA PRO A 253 -13.03 -0.41 -5.34
C PRO A 253 -13.05 1.02 -5.88
N GLY A 254 -14.23 1.63 -5.99
CA GLY A 254 -14.47 2.89 -6.69
C GLY A 254 -14.30 4.14 -5.83
N PRO A 255 -14.92 5.26 -6.25
CA PRO A 255 -14.84 6.53 -5.54
C PRO A 255 -15.24 6.39 -4.07
N VAL A 256 -14.52 7.11 -3.22
CA VAL A 256 -14.78 7.10 -1.79
C VAL A 256 -15.96 8.01 -1.48
N ALA A 257 -17.05 7.43 -0.94
CA ALA A 257 -18.17 8.22 -0.47
C ALA A 257 -17.79 8.99 0.80
N ALA A 258 -18.27 10.23 0.90
CA ALA A 258 -18.11 11.05 2.10
C ALA A 258 -19.22 10.75 3.12
N TRP A 259 -18.82 10.69 4.39
CA TRP A 259 -19.66 10.44 5.55
C TRP A 259 -19.39 11.50 6.60
N THR A 260 -20.42 12.22 6.99
CA THR A 260 -20.40 13.16 8.12
C THR A 260 -20.55 12.38 9.41
N VAL A 261 -19.57 12.53 10.31
CA VAL A 261 -19.58 11.89 11.63
C VAL A 261 -20.19 12.84 12.64
N THR A 262 -21.25 12.44 13.32
CA THR A 262 -21.92 13.26 14.35
C THR A 262 -21.92 12.54 15.70
N PRO A 263 -21.61 13.22 16.82
CA PRO A 263 -21.70 12.62 18.14
C PRO A 263 -23.12 12.12 18.44
N ALA A 264 -23.20 11.08 19.24
CA ALA A 264 -24.44 10.53 19.78
C ALA A 264 -24.26 10.25 21.27
N ASP A 265 -25.36 10.31 22.02
CA ASP A 265 -25.38 9.86 23.40
C ASP A 265 -25.33 8.32 23.44
N GLU A 266 -24.81 7.80 24.54
CA GLU A 266 -24.80 6.36 24.78
C GLU A 266 -26.24 5.84 24.93
N PRO A 267 -26.63 4.75 24.23
CA PRO A 267 -27.97 4.19 24.39
C PRO A 267 -28.18 3.72 25.83
N GLY A 268 -29.19 4.29 26.52
CA GLY A 268 -29.57 3.88 27.87
C GLY A 268 -29.07 4.78 29.01
N GLU A 269 -28.25 5.80 28.75
CA GLU A 269 -27.94 6.88 29.71
C GLU A 269 -28.49 8.26 29.26
N PRO A 270 -29.82 8.44 29.18
CA PRO A 270 -30.40 9.74 28.86
C PRO A 270 -30.13 10.73 30.00
N GLY A 271 -29.16 11.62 29.82
CA GLY A 271 -28.93 12.73 30.77
C GLY A 271 -27.47 13.04 31.08
N ARG A 272 -26.53 12.15 30.73
CA ARG A 272 -25.10 12.45 30.82
C ARG A 272 -24.68 13.30 29.62
N ARG A 273 -25.20 14.54 29.56
CA ARG A 273 -24.83 15.54 28.55
C ARG A 273 -23.32 15.71 28.58
N GLN A 274 -22.63 15.06 27.65
CA GLN A 274 -21.25 15.39 27.35
C GLN A 274 -21.25 16.87 26.95
N GLY A 275 -20.46 17.68 27.66
CA GLY A 275 -20.55 19.14 27.64
C GLY A 275 -20.75 19.71 26.23
N ALA A 276 -21.68 20.67 26.12
CA ALA A 276 -22.13 21.31 24.89
C ALA A 276 -21.03 22.18 24.23
N ALA A 277 -19.91 21.56 23.86
CA ALA A 277 -18.99 22.15 22.91
C ALA A 277 -19.75 22.31 21.58
N PRO A 278 -19.62 23.45 20.88
CA PRO A 278 -20.29 23.65 19.61
C PRO A 278 -19.93 22.51 18.64
N ALA A 279 -20.97 21.90 18.05
CA ALA A 279 -20.85 20.85 17.05
C ALA A 279 -19.94 21.36 15.93
N GLY A 280 -18.75 20.74 15.79
CA GLY A 280 -17.73 21.18 14.82
C GLY A 280 -16.30 21.23 15.36
N SER A 281 -16.11 21.27 16.69
CA SER A 281 -14.77 21.41 17.29
C SER A 281 -14.33 20.24 18.19
N ARG A 282 -15.27 19.39 18.59
CA ARG A 282 -14.94 18.25 19.46
C ARG A 282 -14.16 17.20 18.68
N ARG A 283 -12.93 16.96 19.13
CA ARG A 283 -12.13 15.82 18.69
C ARG A 283 -12.75 14.51 19.16
N LEU A 284 -12.86 13.55 18.24
CA LEU A 284 -13.35 12.21 18.55
C LEU A 284 -12.23 11.33 19.12
N VAL A 285 -12.60 10.49 20.09
CA VAL A 285 -11.69 9.56 20.79
C VAL A 285 -12.29 8.16 20.86
N ASP A 286 -11.47 7.21 21.26
CA ASP A 286 -11.86 5.84 21.61
C ASP A 286 -13.02 5.84 22.62
N GLY A 287 -14.03 5.02 22.36
CA GLY A 287 -15.26 4.94 23.15
C GLY A 287 -16.33 5.97 22.80
N ASP A 288 -16.04 6.99 21.97
CA ASP A 288 -17.07 7.94 21.54
C ASP A 288 -18.15 7.23 20.71
N HIS A 289 -19.40 7.63 20.95
CA HIS A 289 -20.57 7.17 20.21
C HIS A 289 -20.89 8.15 19.08
N VAL A 290 -21.10 7.63 17.87
CA VAL A 290 -21.31 8.42 16.68
C VAL A 290 -22.45 7.89 15.81
N ARG A 291 -23.05 8.79 15.03
CA ARG A 291 -23.86 8.45 13.86
C ARG A 291 -23.11 8.81 12.59
N LEU A 292 -23.19 7.94 11.59
CA LEU A 292 -22.60 8.15 10.27
C LEU A 292 -23.68 8.53 9.27
N THR A 293 -23.62 9.76 8.77
CA THR A 293 -24.55 10.28 7.76
C THR A 293 -23.84 10.43 6.43
N ARG A 294 -24.33 9.80 5.37
CA ARG A 294 -23.79 9.95 4.03
C ARG A 294 -23.95 11.40 3.56
N THR A 295 -22.83 12.07 3.28
CA THR A 295 -22.80 13.46 2.84
C THR A 295 -23.51 13.56 1.49
N GLY A 296 -24.38 14.56 1.34
CA GLY A 296 -25.16 14.83 0.13
C GLY A 296 -26.51 14.12 0.03
N THR A 297 -26.70 12.96 0.66
CA THR A 297 -28.02 12.28 0.69
C THR A 297 -28.72 12.37 2.03
N GLY A 298 -28.00 12.62 3.12
CA GLY A 298 -28.57 12.64 4.48
C GLY A 298 -28.95 11.25 5.01
N GLN A 299 -28.72 10.18 4.23
CA GLN A 299 -29.00 8.82 4.67
C GLN A 299 -28.00 8.39 5.74
N ARG A 300 -28.48 7.79 6.81
CA ARG A 300 -27.67 7.33 7.94
C ARG A 300 -27.43 5.83 7.87
N LEU A 301 -26.24 5.41 8.32
CA LEU A 301 -25.89 4.01 8.47
C LEU A 301 -26.69 3.40 9.63
N SER A 302 -27.46 2.36 9.32
CA SER A 302 -28.40 1.67 10.21
C SER A 302 -28.12 0.17 10.23
N LEU A 303 -28.55 -0.53 11.28
CA LEU A 303 -28.54 -1.98 11.33
C LEU A 303 -29.96 -2.53 11.11
N ALA A 304 -30.28 -2.92 9.87
CA ALA A 304 -31.53 -3.61 9.55
C ALA A 304 -31.44 -5.12 9.87
N PRO A 305 -32.56 -5.86 9.93
CA PRO A 305 -32.54 -7.32 10.12
C PRO A 305 -31.73 -8.08 9.06
N SER A 306 -31.65 -7.54 7.84
CA SER A 306 -30.84 -8.09 6.74
C SER A 306 -29.37 -7.65 6.76
N GLY A 307 -28.98 -6.82 7.73
CA GLY A 307 -27.64 -6.28 7.91
C GLY A 307 -27.56 -4.76 7.75
N PRO A 308 -26.33 -4.20 7.77
CA PRO A 308 -26.06 -2.78 7.57
C PRO A 308 -26.71 -2.19 6.32
N ALA A 309 -27.47 -1.12 6.52
CA ALA A 309 -28.26 -0.44 5.50
C ALA A 309 -28.21 1.07 5.66
N LEU A 310 -28.81 1.79 4.71
CA LEU A 310 -28.90 3.24 4.66
C LEU A 310 -30.36 3.66 4.74
N ALA A 311 -30.69 4.51 5.72
CA ALA A 311 -32.03 5.04 5.92
C ALA A 311 -32.00 6.52 6.37
N PRO A 312 -32.91 7.38 5.90
CA PRO A 312 -32.88 8.82 6.16
C PRO A 312 -33.11 9.21 7.64
N ALA A 313 -33.79 8.36 8.42
CA ALA A 313 -34.13 8.63 9.82
C ALA A 313 -33.63 7.54 10.77
N ALA A 314 -32.55 6.84 10.41
CA ALA A 314 -31.98 5.85 11.32
C ALA A 314 -31.35 6.52 12.54
N GLU A 315 -31.56 5.92 13.70
CA GLU A 315 -31.05 6.38 14.98
C GLU A 315 -29.95 5.46 15.54
N ASP A 316 -29.52 4.46 14.77
CA ASP A 316 -28.45 3.56 15.16
C ASP A 316 -27.16 4.30 15.51
N VAL A 317 -26.60 3.92 16.64
CA VAL A 317 -25.40 4.52 17.22
C VAL A 317 -24.24 3.52 17.13
N TRP A 318 -23.07 4.03 16.75
CA TRP A 318 -21.85 3.25 16.60
C TRP A 318 -20.80 3.77 17.55
N ARG A 319 -20.27 2.91 18.42
CA ARG A 319 -19.10 3.21 19.23
C ARG A 319 -17.84 3.11 18.38
N VAL A 320 -16.94 4.07 18.51
CA VAL A 320 -15.64 4.08 17.85
C VAL A 320 -14.62 3.39 18.76
N ASP A 321 -14.08 2.26 18.31
CA ASP A 321 -12.97 1.59 19.00
C ASP A 321 -11.68 1.84 18.23
N VAL A 322 -10.74 2.59 18.79
CA VAL A 322 -9.45 2.93 18.18
C VAL A 322 -8.41 1.87 18.57
N ASP A 323 -7.68 1.34 17.60
CA ASP A 323 -6.58 0.39 17.88
C ASP A 323 -5.51 1.06 18.77
N GLY A 324 -5.28 0.48 19.96
CA GLY A 324 -4.43 1.06 20.99
C GLY A 324 -5.04 2.22 21.80
N GLY A 325 -6.32 2.54 21.58
CA GLY A 325 -7.06 3.58 22.28
C GLY A 325 -6.69 5.02 21.89
N GLY A 326 -7.18 5.97 22.69
CA GLY A 326 -6.86 7.39 22.53
C GLY A 326 -7.61 8.07 21.38
N PRO A 327 -7.06 9.12 20.76
CA PRO A 327 -7.80 9.92 19.79
C PRO A 327 -7.98 9.24 18.43
N TRP A 328 -9.16 9.38 17.83
CA TRP A 328 -9.38 8.99 16.44
C TRP A 328 -8.66 9.98 15.51
N ARG A 329 -7.65 9.47 14.81
CA ARG A 329 -6.90 10.21 13.78
C ARG A 329 -7.16 9.60 12.40
N ALA A 330 -6.91 10.36 11.35
CA ALA A 330 -7.13 9.89 9.98
C ALA A 330 -6.29 8.65 9.64
N GLY A 331 -5.12 8.48 10.27
CA GLY A 331 -4.27 7.29 10.11
C GLY A 331 -4.51 6.18 11.12
N SER A 332 -5.53 6.27 11.96
CA SER A 332 -5.91 5.25 12.94
C SER A 332 -6.58 4.05 12.26
N ARG A 333 -6.36 2.86 12.82
CA ARG A 333 -7.27 1.73 12.62
C ARG A 333 -8.40 1.85 13.62
N VAL A 334 -9.64 1.81 13.15
CA VAL A 334 -10.82 1.89 14.01
C VAL A 334 -11.80 0.77 13.70
N ARG A 335 -12.58 0.37 14.69
CA ARG A 335 -13.80 -0.42 14.51
C ARG A 335 -15.00 0.47 14.82
N LEU A 336 -16.09 0.20 14.12
CA LEU A 336 -17.37 0.83 14.38
C LEU A 336 -18.28 -0.25 14.95
N VAL A 337 -18.52 -0.21 16.25
CA VAL A 337 -19.27 -1.23 16.98
C VAL A 337 -20.69 -0.74 17.20
N HIS A 338 -21.68 -1.49 16.71
CA HIS A 338 -23.07 -1.12 16.88
C HIS A 338 -23.44 -1.17 18.36
N ALA A 339 -23.87 -0.04 18.92
CA ALA A 339 -24.05 0.11 20.37
C ALA A 339 -25.14 -0.81 20.93
N GLY A 340 -26.20 -1.08 20.16
CA GLY A 340 -27.30 -1.94 20.60
C GLY A 340 -27.01 -3.44 20.56
N THR A 341 -26.08 -3.90 19.72
CA THR A 341 -25.82 -5.34 19.52
C THR A 341 -24.40 -5.77 19.89
N GLY A 342 -23.47 -4.82 20.08
CA GLY A 342 -22.04 -5.10 20.25
C GLY A 342 -21.35 -5.63 19.00
N GLY A 343 -22.06 -5.74 17.87
CA GLY A 343 -21.51 -6.25 16.61
C GLY A 343 -20.69 -5.19 15.89
N ALA A 344 -19.46 -5.52 15.49
CA ALA A 344 -18.59 -4.63 14.74
C ALA A 344 -18.97 -4.61 13.25
N LEU A 345 -19.00 -3.43 12.65
CA LEU A 345 -19.15 -3.24 11.21
C LEU A 345 -17.98 -3.91 10.49
N ARG A 346 -18.28 -4.89 9.64
CA ARG A 346 -17.27 -5.73 8.99
C ARG A 346 -17.62 -6.01 7.54
N VAL A 347 -16.63 -6.40 6.75
CA VAL A 347 -16.85 -6.81 5.36
C VAL A 347 -16.96 -8.33 5.28
N GLU A 348 -18.03 -8.80 4.66
CA GLU A 348 -18.25 -10.21 4.42
C GLU A 348 -17.63 -10.66 3.10
N ARG A 349 -17.46 -11.99 2.96
CA ARG A 349 -17.09 -12.58 1.68
C ARG A 349 -18.23 -12.36 0.69
N GLY A 350 -17.88 -12.06 -0.56
CA GLY A 350 -18.85 -11.73 -1.60
C GLY A 350 -18.20 -11.67 -2.97
N ARG A 351 -18.86 -10.98 -3.91
CA ARG A 351 -18.36 -10.82 -5.28
C ARG A 351 -17.18 -9.84 -5.34
N ALA A 352 -16.30 -10.04 -6.32
CA ALA A 352 -15.06 -9.27 -6.44
C ALA A 352 -15.28 -7.77 -6.75
N ASP A 353 -16.43 -7.38 -7.31
CA ASP A 353 -16.78 -5.98 -7.58
C ASP A 353 -17.42 -5.29 -6.37
N ARG A 354 -18.14 -6.07 -5.55
CA ARG A 354 -18.89 -5.56 -4.40
C ARG A 354 -18.95 -6.60 -3.28
N LEU A 355 -18.44 -6.21 -2.12
CA LEU A 355 -18.53 -7.04 -0.92
C LEU A 355 -19.62 -6.49 0.01
N PRO A 356 -20.50 -7.35 0.56
CA PRO A 356 -21.50 -6.93 1.52
C PRO A 356 -20.84 -6.49 2.82
N VAL A 357 -21.45 -5.50 3.48
CA VAL A 357 -21.09 -5.10 4.84
C VAL A 357 -22.06 -5.79 5.79
N GLY A 358 -21.52 -6.38 6.86
CA GLY A 358 -22.25 -7.09 7.89
C GLY A 358 -21.91 -6.55 9.29
N THR A 359 -22.48 -7.17 10.30
CA THR A 359 -22.09 -6.99 11.71
C THR A 359 -21.72 -8.33 12.30
N GLY A 360 -20.67 -8.38 13.12
CA GLY A 360 -20.30 -9.63 13.80
C GLY A 360 -19.17 -9.45 14.79
N GLY A 361 -18.45 -10.54 15.05
CA GLY A 361 -17.32 -10.56 15.98
C GLY A 361 -16.20 -9.59 15.58
N VAL A 362 -15.45 -9.20 16.62
CA VAL A 362 -14.32 -8.28 16.56
C VAL A 362 -13.10 -9.02 16.00
N ASP A 363 -12.92 -9.01 14.68
CA ASP A 363 -11.80 -9.66 13.98
C ASP A 363 -11.08 -8.72 13.00
N ASP A 364 -10.23 -9.26 12.13
CA ASP A 364 -9.47 -8.49 11.15
C ASP A 364 -10.33 -7.84 10.04
N ARG A 365 -11.55 -8.32 9.85
CA ARG A 365 -12.50 -7.78 8.86
C ARG A 365 -13.34 -6.63 9.40
N ALA A 366 -13.13 -6.24 10.65
CA ALA A 366 -13.83 -5.13 11.29
C ALA A 366 -13.04 -3.82 11.26
N TRP A 367 -11.82 -3.82 10.70
CA TRP A 367 -10.94 -2.66 10.72
C TRP A 367 -11.18 -1.69 9.56
N TRP A 368 -11.30 -0.42 9.91
CA TRP A 368 -11.47 0.71 9.00
C TRP A 368 -10.39 1.77 9.24
N THR A 369 -10.12 2.59 8.23
CA THR A 369 -9.26 3.78 8.30
C THR A 369 -9.91 4.91 7.52
N VAL A 370 -9.50 6.15 7.79
CA VAL A 370 -9.95 7.29 6.99
C VAL A 370 -9.23 7.31 5.64
N ALA A 371 -10.00 7.51 4.58
CA ALA A 371 -9.49 7.66 3.23
C ALA A 371 -8.76 9.01 3.04
N GLU A 372 -7.87 9.06 2.06
CA GLU A 372 -7.43 10.33 1.51
C GLU A 372 -8.64 11.04 0.90
N ARG A 373 -8.85 12.31 1.27
CA ARG A 373 -9.87 13.12 0.61
C ARG A 373 -9.49 13.23 -0.86
N PRO A 374 -10.43 13.04 -1.82
CA PRO A 374 -10.17 13.47 -3.18
C PRO A 374 -9.75 14.94 -3.12
N GLY A 375 -8.69 15.29 -3.85
CA GLY A 375 -8.31 16.70 -3.99
C GLY A 375 -9.50 17.53 -4.50
N PRO A 376 -9.53 18.84 -4.24
CA PRO A 376 -10.56 19.72 -4.76
C PRO A 376 -10.67 19.64 -6.28
#